data_AF-A0AAE3EYT8-F1
#
_entry.id   AF-A0AAE3EYT8-F1
#
_cell.length_a   1.000
_cell.length_b   1.000
_cell.length_c   1.000
_cell.angle_alpha   90.00
_cell.angle_beta   90.00
_cell.angle_gamma   90.00
#
_symmetry.space_group_name_H-M   'P 1'
#
loop_
_entity.id
_entity.type
_entity.pdbx_description
1 polymer ?
#
loop_
_entity_poly.entity_id
_entity_poly.type
_entity_poly.pdbx_seq_one_letter_code
_entity_poly.pdbx_strand_id
1 'polypeptide(L)'
;WFIYGYIVWEFGHFIYHYLGHKVRLFWCLHSTHHAPEDMNLSVTHAHFFLEAPYADAIRTTVCILLGVSPAMLFVIMFIDGTYGAFIHVGENVIKNGRLGFLNKLILTPSHHRVHHARNPLYMDTNFCNLLNIWDKVFGTFQDEQDDIEIEYGITREMDSGNFIDVYFGEIVALAKDVIKAPGIKNKFLYIFMPPGWSHTGDHKTAKIV
;
A
#
# COMPACT_ATOMS: atom_id res chain seq x y z
N TRP A 1 -14.75 -7.68 22.79
CA TRP A 1 -15.06 -8.00 21.38
C TRP A 1 -14.60 -6.93 20.39
N PHE A 2 -14.85 -5.62 20.61
CA PHE A 2 -14.43 -4.58 19.66
C PHE A 2 -12.92 -4.58 19.33
N ILE A 3 -12.04 -4.59 20.34
CA ILE A 3 -10.58 -4.63 20.15
C ILE A 3 -10.16 -5.84 19.31
N TYR A 4 -10.72 -7.01 19.60
CA TYR A 4 -10.48 -8.22 18.81
C TYR A 4 -10.89 -8.03 17.34
N GLY A 5 -12.09 -7.50 17.09
CA GLY A 5 -12.55 -7.20 15.73
C GLY A 5 -11.63 -6.22 15.01
N TYR A 6 -11.13 -5.20 15.71
CA TYR A 6 -10.19 -4.24 15.13
C TYR A 6 -8.83 -4.88 14.79
N ILE A 7 -8.28 -5.73 15.65
CA ILE A 7 -7.03 -6.46 15.37
C ILE A 7 -7.18 -7.37 14.14
N VAL A 8 -8.34 -8.02 14.00
CA VAL A 8 -8.67 -8.84 12.83
C VAL A 8 -8.84 -7.99 11.57
N TRP A 9 -9.50 -6.84 11.68
CA TRP A 9 -9.63 -5.88 10.58
C TRP A 9 -8.26 -5.42 10.08
N GLU A 10 -7.37 -5.02 11.00
CA GLU A 10 -6.00 -4.60 10.67
C GLU A 10 -5.20 -5.74 10.01
N PHE A 11 -5.49 -7.00 10.34
CA PHE A 11 -4.87 -8.14 9.66
C PHE A 11 -5.35 -8.26 8.21
N GLY A 12 -6.66 -8.14 8.00
CA GLY A 12 -7.23 -8.07 6.66
C GLY A 12 -6.69 -6.88 5.87
N HIS A 13 -6.52 -5.73 6.53
CA HIS A 13 -5.93 -4.53 5.96
C HIS A 13 -4.49 -4.82 5.48
N PHE A 14 -3.65 -5.33 6.38
CA PHE A 14 -2.29 -5.73 6.06
C PHE A 14 -2.23 -6.68 4.85
N ILE A 15 -3.09 -7.70 4.78
CA ILE A 15 -3.07 -8.68 3.68
C ILE A 15 -3.37 -8.02 2.33
N TYR A 16 -4.45 -7.24 2.19
CA TYR A 16 -4.76 -6.65 0.88
C TYR A 16 -3.67 -5.65 0.47
N HIS A 17 -3.14 -4.90 1.43
CA HIS A 17 -2.18 -3.85 1.17
C HIS A 17 -0.83 -4.44 0.76
N TYR A 18 -0.34 -5.43 1.51
CA TYR A 18 0.82 -6.23 1.16
C TYR A 18 0.67 -6.86 -0.24
N LEU A 19 -0.47 -7.48 -0.54
CA LEU A 19 -0.73 -8.03 -1.86
C LEU A 19 -0.76 -6.95 -2.96
N GLY A 20 -1.23 -5.74 -2.64
CA GLY A 20 -1.14 -4.55 -3.50
C GLY A 20 0.28 -4.21 -3.91
N HIS A 21 1.26 -4.45 -3.03
CA HIS A 21 2.68 -4.24 -3.35
C HIS A 21 3.39 -5.46 -3.92
N LYS A 22 2.96 -6.67 -3.57
CA LYS A 22 3.69 -7.90 -3.91
C LYS A 22 3.11 -8.69 -5.07
N VAL A 23 1.95 -8.31 -5.60
CA VAL A 23 1.34 -8.93 -6.78
C VAL A 23 1.16 -7.87 -7.86
N ARG A 24 1.81 -8.05 -9.01
CA ARG A 24 1.82 -7.05 -10.09
C ARG A 24 0.43 -6.59 -10.52
N LEU A 25 -0.54 -7.49 -10.61
CA LEU A 25 -1.92 -7.14 -10.94
C LEU A 25 -2.56 -6.19 -9.90
N PHE A 26 -2.37 -6.45 -8.60
CA PHE A 26 -2.93 -5.61 -7.55
C PHE A 26 -2.17 -4.29 -7.41
N TRP A 27 -0.87 -4.29 -7.71
CA TRP A 27 -0.11 -3.05 -7.85
C TRP A 27 -0.69 -2.15 -8.94
N CYS A 28 -1.15 -2.69 -10.07
CA CYS A 28 -1.80 -1.86 -11.08
C CYS A 28 -3.07 -1.14 -10.58
N LEU A 29 -3.71 -1.65 -9.53
CA LEU A 29 -4.86 -1.00 -8.89
C LEU A 29 -4.38 0.02 -7.85
N HIS A 30 -3.38 -0.37 -7.06
CA HIS A 30 -2.89 0.40 -5.93
C HIS A 30 -1.92 1.53 -6.32
N SER A 31 -1.19 1.42 -7.42
CA SER A 31 -0.15 2.37 -7.82
C SER A 31 -0.64 3.79 -8.01
N THR A 32 -1.92 3.96 -8.36
CA THR A 32 -2.55 5.29 -8.48
C THR A 32 -2.54 6.04 -7.16
N HIS A 33 -2.59 5.32 -6.04
CA HIS A 33 -2.51 5.87 -4.68
C HIS A 33 -1.13 6.40 -4.36
N HIS A 34 -0.09 5.71 -4.85
CA HIS A 34 1.31 6.08 -4.71
C HIS A 34 1.82 7.03 -5.81
N ALA A 35 1.01 7.29 -6.84
CA ALA A 35 1.39 8.16 -7.95
C ALA A 35 1.62 9.63 -7.58
N PRO A 36 0.90 10.24 -6.61
CA PRO A 36 1.15 11.61 -6.19
C PRO A 36 2.60 11.84 -5.75
N GLU A 37 3.18 12.94 -6.21
CA GLU A 37 4.56 13.34 -5.89
C GLU A 37 4.64 14.24 -4.64
N ASP A 38 3.49 14.52 -4.02
CA ASP A 38 3.35 15.29 -2.78
C ASP A 38 2.34 14.63 -1.84
N MET A 39 2.70 14.49 -0.56
CA MET A 39 1.81 13.93 0.46
C MET A 39 0.81 14.98 0.97
N ASN A 40 -0.48 14.69 0.87
CA ASN A 40 -1.55 15.50 1.47
C ASN A 40 -2.86 14.70 1.56
N LEU A 41 -3.89 15.26 2.22
CA LEU A 41 -5.16 14.58 2.47
C LEU A 41 -5.87 14.08 1.20
N SER A 42 -5.67 14.73 0.04
CA SER A 42 -6.32 14.30 -1.20
C SER A 42 -5.81 12.97 -1.74
N VAL A 43 -4.61 12.53 -1.32
CA VAL A 43 -4.03 11.23 -1.66
C VAL A 43 -4.96 10.07 -1.23
N THR A 44 -5.72 10.26 -0.14
CA THR A 44 -6.77 9.32 0.34
C THR A 44 -7.80 8.97 -0.73
N HIS A 45 -7.96 9.78 -1.77
CA HIS A 45 -8.93 9.58 -2.84
C HIS A 45 -8.30 9.18 -4.18
N ALA A 46 -6.97 9.11 -4.25
CA ALA A 46 -6.23 8.78 -5.45
C ALA A 46 -6.20 7.26 -5.71
N HIS A 47 -7.35 6.60 -5.80
CA HIS A 47 -7.41 5.14 -5.99
C HIS A 47 -7.97 4.74 -7.36
N PHE A 48 -7.52 3.60 -7.87
CA PHE A 48 -8.14 2.98 -9.01
C PHE A 48 -9.49 2.40 -8.59
N PHE A 49 -10.53 2.53 -9.42
CA PHE A 49 -11.90 2.24 -9.00
C PHE A 49 -12.13 0.78 -8.56
N LEU A 50 -11.30 -0.15 -9.02
CA LEU A 50 -11.35 -1.57 -8.62
C LEU A 50 -10.60 -1.88 -7.32
N GLU A 51 -9.81 -0.95 -6.80
CA GLU A 51 -9.04 -1.18 -5.58
C GLU A 51 -9.95 -1.33 -4.35
N ALA A 52 -10.98 -0.49 -4.23
CA ALA A 52 -11.94 -0.59 -3.11
C ALA A 52 -12.67 -1.96 -3.08
N PRO A 53 -13.28 -2.46 -4.18
CA PRO A 53 -13.82 -3.82 -4.23
C PRO A 53 -12.82 -4.91 -3.87
N TYR A 54 -11.57 -4.79 -4.33
CA TYR A 54 -10.49 -5.72 -4.01
C TYR A 54 -10.13 -5.73 -2.52
N ALA A 55 -9.92 -4.54 -1.94
CA ALA A 55 -9.58 -4.36 -0.53
C ALA A 55 -10.71 -4.86 0.38
N ASP A 56 -11.96 -4.53 0.05
CA ASP A 56 -13.13 -4.96 0.83
C ASP A 56 -13.36 -6.46 0.73
N ALA A 57 -13.19 -7.07 -0.45
CA ALA A 57 -13.31 -8.52 -0.60
C ALA A 57 -12.34 -9.26 0.33
N ILE A 58 -11.08 -8.82 0.43
CA ILE A 58 -10.09 -9.44 1.31
C ILE A 58 -10.41 -9.16 2.78
N ARG A 59 -10.56 -7.89 3.16
CA ARG A 59 -10.76 -7.49 4.57
C ARG A 59 -12.00 -8.13 5.17
N THR A 60 -13.12 -8.06 4.46
CA THR A 60 -14.40 -8.62 4.94
C THR A 60 -14.36 -10.14 4.98
N THR A 61 -13.71 -10.82 4.02
CA THR A 61 -13.54 -12.29 4.05
C THR A 61 -12.75 -12.72 5.28
N VAL A 62 -11.62 -12.07 5.57
CA VAL A 62 -10.82 -12.35 6.78
C VAL A 62 -11.66 -12.15 8.04
N CYS A 63 -12.39 -11.04 8.12
CA CYS A 63 -13.27 -10.74 9.24
C CYS A 63 -14.40 -11.76 9.43
N ILE A 64 -15.07 -12.18 8.35
CA ILE A 64 -16.15 -13.17 8.38
C ILE A 64 -15.63 -14.53 8.85
N LEU A 65 -14.49 -14.98 8.29
CA LEU A 65 -13.89 -16.27 8.64
C LEU A 65 -13.44 -16.32 10.11
N LEU A 66 -13.05 -15.17 10.68
CA LEU A 66 -12.64 -15.03 12.07
C LEU A 66 -13.76 -14.54 13.01
N GLY A 67 -15.01 -14.55 12.54
CA GLY A 67 -16.19 -14.34 13.39
C GLY A 67 -16.47 -12.91 13.82
N VAL A 68 -15.99 -11.91 13.08
CA VAL A 68 -16.32 -10.49 13.32
C VAL A 68 -17.73 -10.20 12.81
N SER A 69 -18.58 -9.60 13.64
CA SER A 69 -19.97 -9.33 13.25
C SER A 69 -20.09 -8.17 12.26
N PRO A 70 -21.02 -8.20 11.29
CA PRO A 70 -21.20 -7.11 10.32
C PRO A 70 -21.47 -5.74 10.95
N ALA A 71 -22.25 -5.69 12.04
CA ALA A 71 -22.52 -4.45 12.76
C ALA A 71 -21.24 -3.81 13.33
N MET A 72 -20.28 -4.63 13.79
CA MET A 72 -18.99 -4.15 14.27
C MET A 72 -18.12 -3.62 13.14
N LEU A 73 -18.18 -4.25 11.96
CA LEU A 73 -17.42 -3.82 10.78
C LEU A 73 -17.76 -2.39 10.36
N PHE A 74 -19.04 -2.00 10.39
CA PHE A 74 -19.41 -0.62 10.06
C PHE A 74 -18.73 0.42 10.96
N VAL A 75 -18.65 0.15 12.27
CA VAL A 75 -18.00 1.04 13.24
C VAL A 75 -16.49 1.06 13.01
N ILE A 76 -15.89 -0.11 12.80
CA ILE A 76 -14.45 -0.23 12.51
C ILE A 76 -14.11 0.53 11.23
N MET A 77 -14.84 0.30 10.13
CA MET A 77 -14.63 0.96 8.84
C MET A 77 -14.70 2.48 8.93
N PHE A 78 -15.63 3.02 9.73
CA PHE A 78 -15.72 4.46 9.93
C PHE A 78 -14.48 5.03 10.65
N ILE A 79 -14.05 4.38 11.74
CA ILE A 79 -12.85 4.77 12.49
C ILE A 79 -11.62 4.63 11.60
N ASP A 80 -11.48 3.50 10.92
CA ASP A 80 -10.35 3.14 10.08
C ASP A 80 -10.22 4.07 8.88
N GLY A 81 -11.32 4.38 8.19
CA GLY A 81 -11.32 5.33 7.09
C GLY A 81 -11.00 6.75 7.53
N THR A 82 -11.49 7.17 8.70
CA THR A 82 -11.16 8.49 9.27
C THR A 82 -9.69 8.58 9.65
N TYR A 83 -9.16 7.53 10.28
CA TYR A 83 -7.75 7.46 10.66
C TYR A 83 -6.83 7.35 9.43
N GLY A 84 -7.24 6.54 8.45
CA GLY A 84 -6.57 6.38 7.16
C GLY A 84 -6.46 7.72 6.44
N ALA A 85 -7.51 8.55 6.44
CA ALA A 85 -7.41 9.91 5.90
C ALA A 85 -6.40 10.77 6.69
N PHE A 86 -6.43 10.68 8.03
CA PHE A 86 -5.54 11.47 8.89
C PHE A 86 -4.04 11.13 8.71
N ILE A 87 -3.67 9.87 8.49
CA ILE A 87 -2.26 9.50 8.29
C ILE A 87 -1.67 10.02 6.96
N HIS A 88 -2.51 10.45 6.00
CA HIS A 88 -2.05 11.13 4.77
C HIS A 88 -1.75 12.62 4.97
N VAL A 89 -1.85 13.14 6.19
CA VAL A 89 -1.40 14.51 6.46
C VAL A 89 0.10 14.63 6.19
N GLY A 90 0.46 15.43 5.19
CA GLY A 90 1.84 15.62 4.79
C GLY A 90 2.71 16.38 5.80
N GLU A 91 4.01 16.29 5.60
CA GLU A 91 5.08 16.98 6.33
C GLU A 91 4.94 18.51 6.28
N ASN A 92 4.29 19.04 5.24
CA ASN A 92 3.98 20.47 5.12
C ASN A 92 2.99 20.96 6.20
N VAL A 93 2.20 20.06 6.78
CA VAL A 93 1.23 20.35 7.86
C VAL A 93 1.75 19.81 9.20
N ILE A 94 2.23 18.56 9.24
CA ILE A 94 2.80 17.93 10.43
C ILE A 94 4.19 17.39 10.12
N LYS A 95 5.20 18.25 10.27
CA LYS A 95 6.59 17.97 9.90
C LYS A 95 7.15 16.67 10.48
N ASN A 96 7.06 16.47 11.79
CA ASN A 96 7.58 15.25 12.41
C ASN A 96 6.64 14.06 12.20
N GLY A 97 5.35 14.19 12.50
CA GLY A 97 4.38 13.13 12.22
C GLY A 97 4.50 11.86 13.06
N ARG A 98 5.51 11.67 13.93
CA ARG A 98 5.68 10.45 14.76
C ARG A 98 4.75 10.33 15.96
N LEU A 99 4.08 11.42 16.36
CA LEU A 99 3.12 11.42 17.49
C LEU A 99 3.69 10.90 18.84
N GLY A 100 5.00 11.05 19.07
CA GLY A 100 5.65 10.74 20.34
C GLY A 100 5.59 9.25 20.70
N PHE A 101 5.10 8.91 21.90
CA PHE A 101 4.99 7.51 22.34
C PHE A 101 4.08 6.67 21.45
N LEU A 102 3.08 7.29 20.81
CA LEU A 102 2.14 6.60 19.93
C LEU A 102 2.83 5.99 18.69
N ASN A 103 3.98 6.52 18.25
CA ASN A 103 4.78 5.92 17.15
C ASN A 103 5.01 4.42 17.34
N LYS A 104 5.14 3.98 18.61
CA LYS A 104 5.41 2.59 18.94
C LYS A 104 4.19 1.68 18.87
N LEU A 105 2.97 2.21 18.76
CA LEU A 105 1.73 1.44 18.87
C LEU A 105 0.82 1.58 17.66
N ILE A 106 0.79 2.76 17.05
CA ILE A 106 -0.08 3.06 15.92
C ILE A 106 0.76 3.45 14.70
N LEU A 107 0.20 3.22 13.51
CA LEU A 107 0.74 3.80 12.28
C LEU A 107 0.56 5.31 12.36
N THR A 108 1.55 6.09 11.98
CA THR A 108 1.54 7.55 12.15
C THR A 108 1.72 8.21 10.78
N PRO A 109 1.45 9.51 10.63
CA PRO A 109 1.78 10.22 9.39
C PRO A 109 3.24 10.00 8.94
N SER A 110 4.19 9.89 9.88
CA SER A 110 5.59 9.59 9.57
C SER A 110 5.78 8.21 8.92
N HIS A 111 5.20 7.15 9.52
CA HIS A 111 5.24 5.81 8.93
C HIS A 111 4.55 5.74 7.57
N HIS A 112 3.46 6.49 7.39
CA HIS A 112 2.70 6.48 6.14
C HIS A 112 3.40 7.25 5.01
N ARG A 113 4.13 8.33 5.32
CA ARG A 113 5.03 8.97 4.35
C ARG A 113 6.11 8.01 3.86
N VAL A 114 6.73 7.27 4.78
CA VAL A 114 7.71 6.21 4.47
C VAL A 114 7.08 5.16 3.56
N HIS A 115 5.87 4.69 3.88
CA HIS A 115 5.15 3.74 3.04
C HIS A 115 4.93 4.26 1.60
N HIS A 116 4.59 5.55 1.47
CA HIS A 116 4.39 6.21 0.17
C HIS A 116 5.67 6.56 -0.57
N ALA A 117 6.83 6.36 0.04
CA ALA A 117 8.11 6.73 -0.53
C ALA A 117 8.60 5.70 -1.57
N ARG A 118 9.20 6.19 -2.65
CA ARG A 118 9.91 5.36 -3.64
C ARG A 118 11.39 5.16 -3.33
N ASN A 119 11.90 5.73 -2.22
CA ASN A 119 13.28 5.51 -1.80
C ASN A 119 13.51 4.00 -1.60
N PRO A 120 14.61 3.41 -2.10
CA PRO A 120 14.85 1.96 -1.99
C PRO A 120 14.82 1.39 -0.57
N LEU A 121 15.14 2.19 0.45
CA LEU A 121 15.07 1.80 1.87
C LEU A 121 13.61 1.59 2.35
N TYR A 122 12.68 2.35 1.80
CA TYR A 122 11.31 2.48 2.29
C TYR A 122 10.30 1.67 1.47
N MET A 123 10.69 1.23 0.28
CA MET A 123 9.84 0.39 -0.57
C MET A 123 9.40 -0.89 0.14
N ASP A 124 8.13 -1.26 -0.04
CA ASP A 124 7.50 -2.46 0.52
C ASP A 124 7.54 -2.52 2.06
N THR A 125 7.25 -1.39 2.73
CA THR A 125 7.18 -1.30 4.20
C THR A 125 5.86 -0.69 4.67
N ASN A 126 5.52 -0.87 5.95
CA ASN A 126 4.42 -0.21 6.66
C ASN A 126 3.03 -0.36 6.01
N PHE A 127 2.51 -1.59 5.93
CA PHE A 127 1.24 -1.92 5.28
C PHE A 127 0.00 -1.79 6.17
N CYS A 128 0.14 -1.62 7.49
CA CYS A 128 -1.01 -1.42 8.38
C CYS A 128 -1.62 -0.02 8.23
N ASN A 129 -2.81 0.22 8.82
CA ASN A 129 -3.48 1.53 8.76
C ASN A 129 -3.53 2.23 10.11
N LEU A 130 -4.00 1.55 11.17
CA LEU A 130 -4.05 2.14 12.51
C LEU A 130 -3.09 1.45 13.47
N LEU A 131 -3.09 0.12 13.57
CA LEU A 131 -2.23 -0.64 14.47
C LEU A 131 -1.07 -1.25 13.68
N ASN A 132 0.16 -0.85 13.97
CA ASN A 132 1.37 -1.38 13.31
C ASN A 132 1.78 -2.78 13.78
N ILE A 133 0.84 -3.56 14.33
CA ILE A 133 1.11 -4.88 14.91
C ILE A 133 1.57 -5.84 13.81
N TRP A 134 0.85 -5.89 12.69
CA TRP A 134 1.14 -6.86 11.64
C TRP A 134 2.43 -6.52 10.89
N ASP A 135 2.74 -5.23 10.71
CA ASP A 135 4.04 -4.83 10.18
C ASP A 135 5.20 -5.34 11.03
N LYS A 136 5.08 -5.31 12.36
CA LYS A 136 6.12 -5.86 13.25
C LYS A 136 6.16 -7.38 13.24
N VAL A 137 4.99 -8.04 13.16
CA VAL A 137 4.90 -9.50 13.12
C VAL A 137 5.54 -10.04 11.83
N PHE A 138 5.33 -9.37 10.69
CA PHE A 138 5.84 -9.80 9.39
C PHE A 138 7.18 -9.14 9.00
N GLY A 139 7.74 -8.28 9.85
CA GLY A 139 9.04 -7.65 9.60
C GLY A 139 9.03 -6.57 8.51
N THR A 140 7.88 -5.93 8.26
CA THR A 140 7.72 -4.87 7.25
C THR A 140 7.68 -3.47 7.88
N PHE A 141 7.84 -3.36 9.20
CA PHE A 141 7.87 -2.07 9.89
C PHE A 141 9.17 -1.31 9.62
N GLN A 142 9.06 -0.06 9.18
CA GLN A 142 10.19 0.83 8.89
C GLN A 142 9.92 2.23 9.44
N ASP A 143 10.83 2.73 10.28
CA ASP A 143 10.73 4.10 10.79
C ASP A 143 11.39 5.09 9.82
N GLU A 144 10.87 6.32 9.79
CA GLU A 144 11.44 7.42 9.00
C GLU A 144 12.82 7.79 9.54
N GLN A 145 13.83 7.85 8.66
CA GLN A 145 15.18 8.29 9.01
C GLN A 145 15.29 9.80 8.83
N ASP A 146 15.81 10.50 9.85
CA ASP A 146 15.92 11.96 9.86
C ASP A 146 16.91 12.51 8.80
N ASP A 147 17.81 11.67 8.29
CA ASP A 147 18.87 12.02 7.33
C ASP A 147 18.53 11.65 5.87
N ILE A 148 17.34 11.09 5.61
CA ILE A 148 16.89 10.69 4.29
C ILE A 148 15.70 11.53 3.87
N GLU A 149 15.86 12.29 2.78
CA GLU A 149 14.76 13.01 2.15
C GLU A 149 13.80 12.02 1.47
N ILE A 150 12.50 12.17 1.74
CA ILE A 150 11.46 11.31 1.17
C ILE A 150 11.22 11.73 -0.28
N GLU A 151 11.28 10.76 -1.19
CA GLU A 151 10.86 10.91 -2.56
C GLU A 151 9.53 10.18 -2.75
N TYR A 152 8.47 10.90 -3.11
CA TYR A 152 7.17 10.31 -3.43
C TYR A 152 7.04 9.95 -4.92
N GLY A 153 5.88 9.43 -5.29
CA GLY A 153 5.58 8.94 -6.63
C GLY A 153 5.92 7.46 -6.80
N ILE A 154 5.79 6.98 -8.03
CA ILE A 154 6.09 5.59 -8.39
C ILE A 154 7.45 5.49 -9.11
N THR A 155 8.03 4.28 -9.14
CA THR A 155 9.33 4.03 -9.78
C THR A 155 9.25 3.99 -11.31
N ARG A 156 8.07 3.78 -11.87
CA ARG A 156 7.84 3.84 -13.31
C ARG A 156 7.86 5.30 -13.75
N GLU A 157 8.57 5.60 -14.84
CA GLU A 157 8.45 6.91 -15.50
C GLU A 157 6.99 7.18 -15.89
N MET A 158 6.47 8.32 -15.46
CA MET A 158 5.07 8.71 -15.60
C MET A 158 4.99 10.21 -15.92
N ASP A 159 4.10 10.57 -16.83
CA ASP A 159 3.69 11.96 -17.08
C ASP A 159 2.55 12.34 -16.12
N SER A 160 2.88 13.06 -15.04
CA SER A 160 1.91 13.49 -14.02
C SER A 160 0.84 14.46 -14.55
N GLY A 161 1.07 15.09 -15.71
CA GLY A 161 0.09 15.91 -16.40
C GLY A 161 -0.94 15.12 -17.21
N ASN A 162 -0.76 13.81 -17.37
CA ASN A 162 -1.59 12.96 -18.21
C ASN A 162 -2.40 11.96 -17.37
N PHE A 163 -3.70 12.22 -17.24
CA PHE A 163 -4.62 11.35 -16.51
C PHE A 163 -4.57 9.89 -16.96
N ILE A 164 -4.45 9.61 -18.27
CA ILE A 164 -4.43 8.24 -18.78
C ILE A 164 -3.15 7.52 -18.34
N ASP A 165 -2.02 8.22 -18.35
CA ASP A 165 -0.76 7.63 -17.90
C ASP A 165 -0.73 7.40 -16.38
N VAL A 166 -1.21 8.38 -15.60
CA VAL A 166 -1.34 8.23 -14.14
C VAL A 166 -2.28 7.07 -13.78
N TYR A 167 -3.46 7.01 -14.41
CA TYR A 167 -4.52 6.10 -14.00
C TYR A 167 -4.40 4.69 -14.60
N PHE A 168 -3.91 4.55 -15.84
CA PHE A 168 -3.83 3.27 -16.55
C PHE A 168 -2.40 2.83 -16.89
N GLY A 169 -1.37 3.65 -16.61
CA GLY A 169 -0.01 3.40 -17.06
C GLY A 169 0.59 2.08 -16.57
N GLU A 170 0.33 1.68 -15.31
CA GLU A 170 0.79 0.39 -14.79
C GLU A 170 0.10 -0.81 -15.46
N ILE A 171 -1.19 -0.68 -15.82
CA ILE A 171 -1.92 -1.71 -16.58
C ILE A 171 -1.30 -1.84 -17.98
N VAL A 172 -0.98 -0.72 -18.64
CA VAL A 172 -0.32 -0.71 -19.94
C VAL A 172 1.09 -1.33 -19.84
N ALA A 173 1.84 -1.02 -18.79
CA ALA A 173 3.16 -1.61 -18.55
C ALA A 173 3.07 -3.13 -18.36
N LEU A 174 2.17 -3.61 -17.49
CA LEU A 174 1.91 -5.04 -17.30
C LEU A 174 1.52 -5.73 -18.62
N ALA A 175 0.62 -5.13 -19.41
CA ALA A 175 0.21 -5.69 -20.69
C ALA A 175 1.40 -5.83 -21.66
N LYS A 176 2.27 -4.83 -21.73
CA LYS A 176 3.50 -4.87 -22.54
C LYS A 176 4.43 -5.99 -22.09
N ASP A 177 4.64 -6.14 -20.78
CA ASP A 177 5.50 -7.20 -20.23
C ASP A 177 4.94 -8.59 -20.54
N VAL A 178 3.64 -8.80 -20.32
CA VAL A 178 2.95 -10.04 -20.64
C VAL A 178 3.02 -10.35 -22.14
N ILE A 179 2.79 -9.37 -23.02
CA ILE A 179 2.87 -9.58 -24.48
C ILE A 179 4.28 -10.01 -24.88
N LYS A 180 5.32 -9.32 -24.38
CA LYS A 180 6.72 -9.57 -24.72
C LYS A 180 7.29 -10.84 -24.09
N ALA A 181 6.74 -11.30 -22.97
CA ALA A 181 7.25 -12.45 -22.24
C ALA A 181 7.23 -13.75 -23.09
N PRO A 182 8.34 -14.51 -23.15
CA PRO A 182 8.41 -15.76 -23.88
C PRO A 182 7.71 -16.89 -23.10
N GLY A 183 6.86 -17.64 -23.78
CA GLY A 183 6.17 -18.80 -23.21
C GLY A 183 5.06 -18.45 -22.21
N ILE A 184 4.10 -19.38 -22.07
CA ILE A 184 2.89 -19.18 -21.26
C ILE A 184 3.22 -18.99 -19.76
N LYS A 185 4.22 -19.73 -19.26
CA LYS A 185 4.64 -19.63 -17.85
C LYS A 185 5.05 -18.20 -17.47
N ASN A 186 5.91 -17.56 -18.26
CA ASN A 186 6.39 -16.22 -17.93
C ASN A 186 5.27 -15.17 -18.03
N LYS A 187 4.34 -15.34 -18.98
CA LYS A 187 3.13 -14.50 -19.08
C LYS A 187 2.31 -14.52 -17.79
N PHE A 188 2.08 -15.71 -17.24
CA PHE A 188 1.42 -15.84 -15.94
C PHE A 188 2.25 -15.26 -14.80
N LEU A 189 3.56 -15.49 -14.78
CA LEU A 189 4.43 -14.95 -13.73
C LEU A 189 4.44 -13.42 -13.71
N TYR A 190 4.41 -12.73 -14.84
CA TYR A 190 4.31 -11.26 -14.85
C TYR A 190 3.03 -10.72 -14.21
N ILE A 191 1.95 -11.49 -14.20
CA ILE A 191 0.68 -11.06 -13.58
C ILE A 191 0.76 -11.18 -12.05
N PHE A 192 1.44 -12.22 -11.55
CA PHE A 192 1.38 -12.60 -10.13
C PHE A 192 2.65 -12.34 -9.32
N MET A 193 3.82 -12.31 -9.96
CA MET A 193 5.07 -11.97 -9.28
C MET A 193 5.10 -10.48 -8.91
N PRO A 194 5.96 -10.07 -7.95
CA PRO A 194 6.03 -8.68 -7.53
C PRO A 194 6.39 -7.71 -8.68
N PRO A 195 5.97 -6.43 -8.58
CA PRO A 195 6.50 -5.35 -9.40
C PRO A 195 8.03 -5.39 -9.45
N GLY A 196 8.60 -5.24 -10.64
CA GLY A 196 10.04 -5.35 -10.88
C GLY A 196 10.56 -6.77 -11.11
N TRP A 197 9.74 -7.83 -10.96
CA TRP A 197 10.12 -9.17 -11.39
C TRP A 197 10.33 -9.24 -12.91
N SER A 198 11.27 -10.07 -13.36
CA SER A 198 11.63 -10.25 -14.77
C SER A 198 12.06 -11.68 -15.09
N HIS A 199 11.51 -12.27 -16.14
CA HIS A 199 11.86 -13.63 -16.59
C HIS A 199 13.33 -13.79 -17.01
N THR A 200 14.08 -12.70 -17.20
CA THR A 200 15.52 -12.71 -17.50
C THR A 200 16.40 -12.91 -16.26
N GLY A 201 15.82 -12.82 -15.06
CA GLY A 201 16.54 -12.83 -13.78
C GLY A 201 17.05 -11.46 -13.33
N ASP A 202 16.96 -10.43 -14.18
CA ASP A 202 17.30 -9.04 -13.83
C ASP A 202 16.14 -8.36 -13.09
N HIS A 203 15.90 -8.82 -11.86
CA HIS A 203 14.81 -8.32 -11.03
C HIS A 203 15.15 -6.96 -10.42
N LYS A 204 14.20 -6.02 -10.49
CA LYS A 204 14.21 -4.74 -9.79
C LYS A 204 13.18 -4.72 -8.66
N THR A 205 13.15 -5.77 -7.86
CA THR A 205 12.27 -5.90 -6.71
C THR A 205 12.96 -5.34 -5.47
N ALA A 206 12.24 -4.59 -4.64
CA ALA A 206 12.74 -4.25 -3.31
C ALA A 206 13.00 -5.55 -2.52
N LYS A 207 14.14 -5.59 -1.81
CA LYS A 207 14.36 -6.64 -0.81
C LYS A 207 13.55 -6.24 0.41
N ILE A 208 12.69 -7.13 0.89
CA ILE A 208 12.16 -7.01 2.26
C ILE A 208 13.41 -7.11 3.15
N VAL A 209 13.67 -6.05 3.92
CA VAL A 209 14.82 -5.96 4.84
C VAL A 209 14.70 -7.03 5.93
#